data_AF-A0A5B9ARZ6-F1
#
_entry.id   AF-A0A5B9ARZ6-F1
#
_cell.length_a   1.000
_cell.length_b   1.000
_cell.length_c   1.000
_cell.angle_alpha   90.00
_cell.angle_beta   90.00
_cell.angle_gamma   90.00
#
_symmetry.space_group_name_H-M   'P 1'
#
loop_
_entity.id
_entity.type
_entity.pdbx_description
1 polymer ?
#
loop_
_entity_poly.entity_id
_entity_poly.type
_entity_poly.pdbx_seq_one_letter_code
_entity_poly.pdbx_strand_id
1 'polypeptide(L)'
;MSDRNIAAKSQEERDKVNVDLAASGVAYKERLNIPVIAEQVAREQPENLRAYFMERLRHYRQLSLQLPKGSDPVYQNEDAPKNNGKMGEKCD
;
A
#
# COMPACT_ATOMS: atom_id res chain seq x y z
N MET A 1 -11.16 -2.63 26.49
CA MET A 1 -11.14 -2.47 25.02
C MET A 1 -9.68 -2.34 24.64
N SER A 2 -9.19 -3.15 23.71
CA SER A 2 -7.77 -3.13 23.30
C SER A 2 -7.41 -1.75 22.74
N ASP A 3 -6.30 -1.17 23.19
CA ASP A 3 -5.81 0.11 22.68
C ASP A 3 -5.53 -0.02 21.17
N ARG A 4 -6.41 0.57 20.35
CA ARG A 4 -6.24 0.64 18.88
C ARG A 4 -5.32 1.77 18.45
N ASN A 5 -4.67 2.44 19.41
CA ASN A 5 -3.78 3.56 19.13
C ASN A 5 -2.44 3.05 18.55
N ILE A 6 -2.27 3.17 17.24
CA ILE A 6 -1.05 2.77 16.54
C ILE A 6 0.16 3.63 16.97
N ALA A 7 -0.05 4.88 17.36
CA ALA A 7 1.03 5.77 17.79
C ALA A 7 1.59 5.39 19.16
N ALA A 8 0.80 4.69 19.99
CA ALA A 8 1.24 4.17 21.29
C ALA A 8 2.02 2.86 21.18
N LYS A 9 2.11 2.26 19.99
CA LYS A 9 2.84 1.01 19.76
C LYS A 9 4.35 1.23 19.69
N SER A 10 5.11 0.14 19.81
CA SER A 10 6.55 0.15 19.61
C SER A 10 6.91 0.57 18.19
N GLN A 11 8.13 1.11 18.02
CA GLN A 11 8.61 1.56 16.72
C GLN A 11 8.58 0.43 15.68
N GLU A 12 8.98 -0.78 16.06
CA GLU A 12 8.95 -1.94 15.16
C GLU A 12 7.54 -2.29 14.66
N GLU A 13 6.52 -2.19 15.51
CA GLU A 13 5.13 -2.41 15.07
C GLU A 13 4.69 -1.31 14.10
N ARG A 14 5.07 -0.06 14.35
CA ARG A 14 4.77 1.06 13.46
C ARG A 14 5.45 0.88 12.10
N ASP A 15 6.69 0.42 12.10
CA ASP A 15 7.44 0.16 10.86
C ASP A 15 6.82 -1.01 10.07
N LYS A 16 6.37 -2.07 10.75
CA LYS A 16 5.61 -3.16 10.10
C LYS A 16 4.30 -2.66 9.48
N VAL A 17 3.57 -1.78 10.17
CA VAL A 17 2.34 -1.17 9.62
C VAL A 17 2.65 -0.32 8.39
N ASN A 18 3.75 0.42 8.37
CA ASN A 18 4.17 1.19 7.19
C ASN A 18 4.51 0.28 6.00
N VAL A 19 5.19 -0.84 6.26
CA VAL A 19 5.52 -1.84 5.23
C VAL A 19 4.25 -2.51 4.68
N ASP A 20 3.29 -2.84 5.55
CA ASP A 20 1.97 -3.36 5.16
C ASP A 20 1.21 -2.36 4.27
N LEU A 21 1.26 -1.08 4.61
CA LEU A 21 0.67 -0.01 3.81
C LEU A 21 1.32 0.09 2.43
N ALA A 22 2.65 0.01 2.36
CA ALA A 22 3.36 0.00 1.08
C ALA A 22 2.97 -1.23 0.22
N ALA A 23 2.90 -2.41 0.84
CA ALA A 23 2.57 -3.66 0.15
C ALA A 23 1.13 -3.65 -0.39
N SER A 24 0.17 -3.24 0.45
CA SER A 24 -1.23 -3.09 0.04
C SER A 24 -1.40 -2.03 -1.05
N GLY A 25 -0.65 -0.92 -0.98
CA GLY A 25 -0.64 0.13 -2.00
C GLY A 25 -0.17 -0.37 -3.38
N VAL A 26 0.85 -1.23 -3.42
CA VAL A 26 1.31 -1.85 -4.67
C VAL A 26 0.22 -2.77 -5.24
N ALA A 27 -0.32 -3.69 -4.44
CA ALA A 27 -1.35 -4.63 -4.90
C ALA A 27 -2.62 -3.89 -5.39
N TYR A 28 -3.02 -2.80 -4.71
CA TYR A 28 -4.13 -1.95 -5.11
C TYR A 28 -3.89 -1.28 -6.47
N LYS A 29 -2.70 -0.68 -6.67
CA LYS A 29 -2.33 -0.04 -7.93
C LYS A 29 -2.27 -1.04 -9.08
N GLU A 30 -1.69 -2.23 -8.84
CA GLU A 30 -1.70 -3.34 -9.81
C GLU A 30 -3.12 -3.74 -10.20
N ARG A 31 -4.05 -3.86 -9.23
CA ARG A 31 -5.47 -4.22 -9.47
C ARG A 31 -6.24 -3.18 -10.28
N LEU A 32 -5.90 -1.91 -10.11
CA LEU A 32 -6.57 -0.79 -10.80
C LEU A 32 -5.90 -0.39 -12.12
N ASN A 33 -4.92 -1.15 -12.60
CA ASN A 33 -4.13 -0.84 -13.80
C ASN A 33 -3.39 0.51 -13.69
N ILE A 34 -3.06 0.95 -12.47
CA ILE A 34 -2.23 2.13 -12.20
C ILE A 34 -0.75 1.69 -12.28
N PRO A 35 0.13 2.43 -12.99
CA PRO A 35 1.54 2.06 -13.10
C PRO A 35 2.22 2.09 -11.73
N VAL A 36 2.77 0.94 -11.32
CA VAL A 36 3.55 0.79 -10.08
C VAL A 36 4.68 -0.20 -10.29
N ILE A 37 5.86 0.08 -9.70
CA ILE A 37 7.02 -0.81 -9.74
C ILE A 37 7.22 -1.39 -8.35
N ALA A 38 6.72 -2.61 -8.13
CA ALA A 38 6.82 -3.29 -6.84
C ALA A 38 8.26 -3.41 -6.34
N GLU A 39 9.22 -3.62 -7.25
CA GLU A 39 10.64 -3.73 -6.91
C GLU A 39 11.22 -2.40 -6.39
N GLN A 40 10.81 -1.27 -6.95
CA GLN A 40 11.25 0.05 -6.48
C GLN A 40 10.77 0.28 -5.05
N VAL A 41 9.49 -0.01 -4.77
CA VAL A 41 8.94 0.10 -3.42
C VAL A 41 9.67 -0.84 -2.45
N ALA A 42 9.99 -2.07 -2.88
CA ALA A 42 10.74 -3.01 -2.06
C ALA A 42 12.18 -2.55 -1.75
N ARG A 43 12.79 -1.73 -2.61
CA ARG A 43 14.12 -1.13 -2.38
C ARG A 43 14.05 0.11 -1.47
N GLU A 44 12.91 0.80 -1.44
CA GLU A 44 12.66 1.91 -0.51
C GLU A 44 12.38 1.42 0.91
N GLN A 45 11.85 0.20 1.06
CA GLN A 45 11.67 -0.41 2.38
C GLN A 45 13.01 -0.83 3.00
N PRO A 46 13.14 -0.76 4.33
CA PRO A 46 14.36 -1.18 5.02
C PRO A 46 14.58 -2.68 4.85
N GLU A 47 15.85 -3.09 4.68
CA GLU A 47 16.23 -4.44 4.26
C GLU A 47 15.71 -5.53 5.22
N ASN A 48 15.73 -5.26 6.52
CA ASN A 48 15.23 -6.15 7.57
C ASN A 48 13.73 -6.45 7.46
N LEU A 49 12.95 -5.56 6.82
CA LEU A 49 11.51 -5.73 6.62
C LEU A 49 11.16 -6.07 5.16
N ARG A 50 12.15 -6.19 4.27
CA ARG A 50 11.92 -6.51 2.86
C ARG A 50 11.33 -7.91 2.67
N ALA A 51 11.73 -8.87 3.49
CA ALA A 51 11.13 -10.21 3.50
C ALA A 51 9.64 -10.14 3.91
N TYR A 52 9.33 -9.34 4.93
CA TYR A 52 7.97 -9.10 5.40
C TYR A 52 7.11 -8.43 4.32
N PHE A 53 7.65 -7.42 3.64
CA PHE A 53 6.99 -6.76 2.50
C PHE A 53 6.58 -7.76 1.41
N MET A 54 7.47 -8.68 1.02
CA MET A 54 7.20 -9.65 -0.04
C MET A 54 6.11 -10.66 0.35
N GLU A 55 6.09 -11.10 1.61
CA GLU A 55 5.03 -11.95 2.14
C GLU A 55 3.67 -11.24 2.10
N ARG A 56 3.66 -9.98 2.55
CA ARG A 56 2.45 -9.16 2.61
C ARG A 56 1.94 -8.77 1.22
N LEU A 57 2.83 -8.50 0.29
CA LEU A 57 2.47 -8.26 -1.11
C LEU A 57 1.77 -9.48 -1.72
N ARG A 58 2.26 -10.70 -1.46
CA ARG A 58 1.58 -11.93 -1.90
C ARG A 58 0.19 -12.06 -1.28
N HIS A 59 0.06 -11.79 0.01
CA HIS A 59 -1.23 -11.80 0.70
C HIS A 59 -2.23 -10.81 0.07
N TYR A 60 -1.82 -9.56 -0.17
CA TYR A 60 -2.70 -8.55 -0.78
C TYR A 60 -3.02 -8.82 -2.25
N ARG A 61 -2.13 -9.48 -3.01
CA ARG A 61 -2.46 -9.95 -4.36
C ARG A 61 -3.56 -11.01 -4.35
N GLN A 62 -3.56 -11.92 -3.36
CA GLN A 62 -4.65 -12.88 -3.20
C GLN A 62 -5.96 -12.20 -2.79
N LEU A 63 -5.91 -11.25 -1.85
CA LEU A 63 -7.08 -10.45 -1.48
C LEU A 63 -7.62 -9.62 -2.65
N SER A 64 -6.74 -9.13 -3.52
CA SER A 64 -7.12 -8.36 -4.71
C SER A 64 -7.96 -9.16 -5.70
N LEU A 65 -7.91 -10.49 -5.68
CA LEU A 65 -8.78 -11.35 -6.49
C LEU A 65 -10.24 -11.34 -6.00
N GLN A 66 -10.47 -11.04 -4.72
CA GLN A 66 -11.80 -10.95 -4.13
C GLN A 66 -12.41 -9.55 -4.26
N LEU A 67 -11.62 -8.57 -4.70
CA LEU A 67 -12.04 -7.18 -4.85
C LEU A 67 -12.36 -6.87 -6.32
N PRO A 68 -13.27 -5.91 -6.59
CA PRO A 68 -13.54 -5.46 -7.96
C PRO A 68 -12.27 -4.95 -8.64
N LYS A 69 -12.11 -5.17 -9.94
CA LYS A 69 -10.97 -4.68 -10.73
C LYS A 69 -11.18 -3.23 -11.15
N GLY A 70 -10.13 -2.56 -11.62
CA GLY A 70 -10.25 -1.16 -12.08
C GLY A 70 -11.22 -0.95 -13.25
N SER A 71 -11.52 -2.01 -14.00
CA SER A 71 -12.51 -2.00 -15.08
C SER A 71 -13.96 -2.19 -14.62
N ASP A 72 -14.20 -2.49 -13.34
CA ASP A 72 -15.56 -2.74 -12.85
C ASP A 72 -16.35 -1.42 -12.66
N PRO A 73 -17.67 -1.44 -12.89
CA PRO A 73 -18.54 -0.27 -12.81
C PRO A 73 -18.56 0.41 -11.43
N VAL A 74 -18.15 -0.30 -10.39
CA VAL A 74 -17.96 0.24 -9.03
C VAL A 74 -17.02 1.45 -9.03
N TYR A 75 -16.04 1.48 -9.92
CA TYR A 75 -15.05 2.56 -10.02
C TYR A 75 -15.28 3.51 -11.21
N GLN A 76 -16.37 3.34 -11.97
CA GLN A 76 -16.73 4.22 -13.09
C GLN A 76 -17.45 5.51 -12.64
N ASN A 77 -17.59 5.74 -11.33
CA ASN A 77 -18.11 7.00 -10.80
C ASN A 77 -17.02 8.08 -10.93
N GLU A 78 -17.31 9.10 -11.74
CA GLU A 78 -16.37 10.15 -12.19
C GLU A 78 -15.87 11.10 -11.07
N ASP A 79 -16.25 10.85 -9.81
CA ASP A 79 -15.93 11.70 -8.65
C ASP A 79 -14.61 11.34 -7.93
N ALA A 80 -13.87 10.32 -8.40
CA ALA A 80 -12.60 9.96 -7.79
C ALA A 80 -11.48 10.92 -8.21
N PRO A 81 -10.89 11.73 -7.29
CA PRO A 81 -9.76 12.57 -7.64
C PRO A 81 -8.61 11.68 -8.12
N LYS A 82 -8.20 11.85 -9.38
CA LYS A 82 -6.99 11.24 -9.94
C LYS A 82 -5.78 11.84 -9.21
N ASN A 83 -5.41 11.26 -8.07
CA ASN A 83 -4.23 11.65 -7.33
C ASN A 83 -2.98 11.11 -8.06
N ASN A 84 -2.56 11.85 -9.09
CA ASN A 84 -1.23 11.71 -9.67
C ASN A 84 -0.23 12.17 -8.61
N GLY A 85 0.48 11.20 -8.03
CA GLY A 85 1.39 11.42 -6.91
C GLY A 85 2.33 12.61 -7.09
N LYS A 86 2.05 13.68 -6.35
CA LYS A 86 3.07 14.67 -5.95
C LYS A 86 3.56 14.26 -4.55
N MET A 87 4.51 13.34 -4.51
CA MET A 87 5.45 13.27 -3.39
C MET A 87 6.50 14.35 -3.67
N GLY A 88 6.55 15.37 -2.82
CA GLY A 88 7.61 16.38 -2.86
C GLY A 88 7.12 17.81 -2.76
N GLU A 89 6.56 18.18 -1.61
CA GLU A 89 6.68 19.56 -1.14
C GLU A 89 7.37 19.47 0.22
N LYS A 90 8.68 19.73 0.22
CA LYS A 90 9.45 19.99 1.43
C LYS A 90 8.89 21.29 2.00
N CYS A 91 8.40 21.25 3.23
CA CYS A 91 8.15 22.46 3.98
C CYS A 91 9.51 22.99 4.45
N ASP A 92 9.88 24.18 3.96
CA ASP A 92 10.89 25.06 4.56
C ASP A 92 10.49 25.52 5.97
#